data_AF-A0A939IU07-F1
#
_entry.id   AF-A0A939IU07-F1
#
_cell.length_a   1.000
_cell.length_b   1.000
_cell.length_c   1.000
_cell.angle_alpha   90.00
_cell.angle_beta   90.00
_cell.angle_gamma   90.00
#
_symmetry.space_group_name_H-M   'P 1'
#
loop_
_entity.id
_entity.type
_entity.pdbx_description
1 polymer ?
#
loop_
_entity_poly.entity_id
_entity_poly.type
_entity_poly.pdbx_seq_one_letter_code
_entity_poly.pdbx_strand_id
1 'polypeptide(L)'
;VIDHVAELYGRDAVSQIITFGTMAAKAVVRDVGRVLGHSYGFVDRLSKLIPPDPGMTLAKAFEVEPRLPELYDQDEEVRDLIDMARTLEGVTRNAGKHAGGVVIAPTKI
;
A
#
# COMPACT_ATOMS: atom_id res chain seq x y z
N VAL A 1 -2.33 -27.03 11.12
CA VAL A 1 -3.51 -26.86 10.24
C VAL A 1 -3.22 -27.31 8.83
N ILE A 2 -2.23 -26.72 8.13
CA ILE A 2 -1.86 -27.11 6.75
C ILE A 2 -1.57 -28.62 6.65
N ASP A 3 -0.77 -29.18 7.55
CA ASP A 3 -0.41 -30.61 7.49
C ASP A 3 -1.64 -31.50 7.69
N HIS A 4 -2.51 -31.17 8.64
CA HIS A 4 -3.75 -31.90 8.89
C HIS A 4 -4.67 -31.97 7.66
N VAL A 5 -4.87 -30.85 6.95
CA VAL A 5 -5.72 -30.85 5.75
C VAL A 5 -5.01 -31.48 4.55
N ALA A 6 -3.69 -31.43 4.48
CA ALA A 6 -2.92 -32.12 3.44
C ALA A 6 -2.97 -33.65 3.61
N GLU A 7 -3.01 -34.15 4.84
CA GLU A 7 -3.23 -35.57 5.15
C GLU A 7 -4.65 -36.02 4.76
N LEU A 8 -5.66 -35.18 5.00
CA LEU A 8 -7.07 -35.52 4.71
C LEU A 8 -7.43 -35.46 3.21
N TYR A 9 -6.93 -34.46 2.49
CA TYR A 9 -7.38 -34.14 1.12
C TYR A 9 -6.31 -34.32 0.04
N GLY A 10 -5.08 -34.66 0.44
CA GLY A 10 -3.93 -34.77 -0.45
C GLY A 10 -3.13 -33.47 -0.55
N ARG A 11 -1.80 -33.59 -0.49
CA ARG A 11 -0.88 -32.44 -0.48
C ARG A 11 -1.04 -31.53 -1.70
N ASP A 12 -1.30 -32.11 -2.86
CA ASP A 12 -1.48 -31.41 -4.15
C ASP A 12 -2.85 -30.73 -4.29
N ALA A 13 -3.80 -30.98 -3.37
CA ALA A 13 -5.12 -30.33 -3.37
C ALA A 13 -5.20 -29.14 -2.39
N VAL A 14 -4.12 -28.87 -1.65
CA VAL A 14 -4.06 -27.82 -0.61
C VAL A 14 -3.02 -26.77 -0.99
N SER A 15 -3.42 -25.51 -1.03
CA SER A 15 -2.50 -24.39 -1.27
C SER A 15 -2.79 -23.18 -0.39
N GLN A 16 -1.84 -22.26 -0.32
CA GLN A 16 -1.99 -20.98 0.38
C GLN A 16 -2.54 -19.91 -0.55
N ILE A 17 -3.40 -19.03 -0.03
CA ILE A 17 -4.01 -17.93 -0.78
C ILE A 17 -3.07 -16.71 -0.73
N ILE A 18 -2.69 -16.19 -1.91
CA ILE A 18 -1.85 -15.00 -2.01
C ILE A 18 -2.54 -13.76 -1.44
N THR A 19 -1.76 -12.83 -0.89
CA THR A 19 -2.22 -11.46 -0.59
C THR A 19 -1.47 -10.47 -1.48
N PHE A 20 -1.96 -9.23 -1.57
CA PHE A 20 -1.31 -8.19 -2.35
C PHE A 20 -0.95 -7.01 -1.46
N GLY A 21 0.28 -6.50 -1.62
CA GLY A 21 0.66 -5.20 -1.09
C GLY A 21 0.22 -4.12 -2.07
N THR A 22 -0.57 -3.16 -1.61
CA THR A 22 -0.96 -1.96 -2.39
C THR A 22 -0.20 -0.73 -1.90
N MET A 23 -0.10 0.29 -2.75
CA MET A 23 0.48 1.58 -2.37
C MET A 23 -0.54 2.42 -1.61
N ALA A 24 -0.59 2.26 -0.28
CA ALA A 24 -1.39 3.12 0.59
C ALA A 24 -0.85 4.57 0.63
N ALA A 25 -1.65 5.55 1.06
CA ALA A 25 -1.33 6.99 1.06
C ALA A 25 0.11 7.33 1.48
N LYS A 26 0.58 6.81 2.62
CA LYS A 26 1.97 7.03 3.09
C LYS A 26 3.02 6.39 2.19
N ALA A 27 2.76 5.19 1.71
CA ALA A 27 3.69 4.44 0.89
C ALA A 27 3.83 5.08 -0.48
N VAL A 28 2.71 5.49 -1.10
CA VAL A 28 2.74 6.12 -2.44
C VAL A 28 3.48 7.45 -2.42
N VAL A 29 3.28 8.31 -1.41
CA VAL A 29 4.04 9.57 -1.26
C VAL A 29 5.54 9.30 -1.11
N ARG A 30 5.91 8.27 -0.36
CA ARG A 30 7.31 7.87 -0.17
C ARG A 30 7.96 7.33 -1.43
N ASP A 31 7.25 6.47 -2.15
CA ASP A 31 7.76 5.83 -3.35
C ASP A 31 7.84 6.82 -4.52
N VAL A 32 6.81 7.64 -4.74
CA VAL A 32 6.83 8.71 -5.75
C VAL A 32 7.91 9.74 -5.45
N GLY A 33 7.98 10.24 -4.22
CA GLY A 33 8.98 11.26 -3.85
C GLY A 33 10.42 10.78 -4.07
N ARG A 34 10.69 9.49 -3.80
CA ARG A 34 12.00 8.89 -4.08
C ARG A 34 12.28 8.80 -5.59
N VAL A 35 11.28 8.45 -6.40
CA VAL A 35 11.42 8.35 -7.87
C VAL A 35 11.66 9.72 -8.51
N LEU A 36 11.03 10.78 -7.97
CA LEU A 36 11.26 12.16 -8.39
C LEU A 36 12.62 12.73 -7.93
N GLY A 37 13.40 11.97 -7.16
CA GLY A 37 14.75 12.37 -6.74
C GLY A 37 14.80 13.22 -5.47
N HIS A 38 13.68 13.41 -4.77
CA HIS A 38 13.69 14.16 -3.52
C HIS A 38 14.43 13.41 -2.41
N SER A 39 15.04 14.17 -1.50
CA SER A 39 15.71 13.61 -0.33
C SER A 39 14.72 12.88 0.58
N TYR A 40 15.21 11.84 1.29
CA TYR A 40 14.39 11.12 2.28
C TYR A 40 13.78 12.06 3.32
N GLY A 41 14.54 13.07 3.78
CA GLY A 41 14.06 14.03 4.77
C GLY A 41 12.91 14.90 4.26
N PHE A 42 12.93 15.31 2.99
CA PHE A 42 11.82 16.04 2.37
C PHE A 42 10.55 15.18 2.35
N VAL A 43 10.67 13.96 1.82
CA VAL A 43 9.53 13.06 1.63
C VAL A 43 8.97 12.54 2.96
N ASP A 44 9.84 12.26 3.95
CA ASP A 44 9.41 11.81 5.27
C ASP A 44 8.58 12.88 6.00
N ARG A 45 8.97 14.16 5.89
CA ARG A 45 8.19 15.28 6.45
C ARG A 45 6.77 15.31 5.88
N LEU A 46 6.61 15.16 4.57
CA LEU A 46 5.29 15.12 3.93
C LEU A 46 4.51 13.87 4.33
N SER A 47 5.15 12.69 4.32
CA SER A 47 4.48 11.43 4.66
C SER A 47 3.98 11.35 6.12
N LYS A 48 4.58 12.11 7.04
CA LYS A 48 4.17 12.20 8.45
C LYS A 48 2.91 13.02 8.67
N LEU A 49 2.58 13.91 7.73
CA LEU A 49 1.32 14.68 7.76
C LEU A 49 0.10 13.79 7.45
N ILE A 50 0.31 12.67 6.76
CA ILE A 50 -0.76 11.70 6.53
C ILE A 50 -1.07 10.99 7.86
N PRO A 51 -2.32 10.95 8.33
CA PRO A 51 -2.66 10.25 9.57
C PRO A 51 -2.45 8.73 9.46
N PRO A 52 -2.21 8.01 10.58
CA PRO A 52 -1.90 6.59 10.58
C PRO A 52 -3.13 5.66 10.50
N ASP A 53 -4.33 6.19 10.33
CA ASP A 53 -5.57 5.41 10.36
C ASP A 53 -5.61 4.29 9.31
N PRO A 54 -6.11 3.09 9.67
CA PRO A 54 -6.38 2.03 8.69
C PRO A 54 -7.33 2.53 7.59
N GLY A 55 -6.97 2.31 6.33
CA GLY A 55 -7.78 2.77 5.19
C GLY A 55 -7.73 4.29 4.95
N MET A 56 -6.70 4.96 5.45
CA MET A 56 -6.40 6.35 5.09
C MET A 56 -6.11 6.48 3.59
N THR A 57 -6.66 7.52 2.98
CA THR A 57 -6.44 7.90 1.58
C THR A 57 -5.88 9.32 1.50
N LEU A 58 -5.27 9.69 0.38
CA LEU A 58 -4.80 11.06 0.16
C LEU A 58 -5.95 12.06 0.23
N ALA A 59 -7.13 11.72 -0.31
CA ALA A 59 -8.31 12.57 -0.22
C ALA A 59 -8.71 12.86 1.24
N LYS A 60 -8.83 11.82 2.07
CA LYS A 60 -9.16 11.98 3.50
C LYS A 60 -8.07 12.74 4.24
N ALA A 61 -6.80 12.48 3.93
CA ALA A 61 -5.68 13.17 4.55
C ALA A 61 -5.74 14.69 4.30
N PHE A 62 -6.09 15.12 3.09
CA PHE A 62 -6.27 16.53 2.74
C PHE A 62 -7.45 17.20 3.45
N GLU A 63 -8.49 16.44 3.82
CA GLU A 63 -9.64 16.98 4.57
C GLU A 63 -9.31 17.18 6.06
N VAL A 64 -8.48 16.33 6.64
CA VAL A 64 -8.23 16.30 8.11
C VAL A 64 -6.93 16.98 8.54
N GLU A 65 -5.97 17.16 7.63
CA GLU A 65 -4.69 17.84 7.91
C GLU A 65 -4.58 19.11 7.05
N PRO A 66 -4.89 20.31 7.61
CA PRO A 66 -4.88 21.57 6.88
C PRO A 66 -3.54 21.94 6.25
N ARG A 67 -2.43 21.44 6.80
CA ARG A 67 -1.09 21.71 6.26
C ARG A 67 -0.85 21.05 4.90
N LEU A 68 -1.59 19.99 4.56
CA LEU A 68 -1.46 19.32 3.26
C LEU A 68 -1.95 20.21 2.11
N PRO A 69 -3.18 20.78 2.15
CA PRO A 69 -3.61 21.81 1.21
C PRO A 69 -2.66 23.02 1.14
N GLU A 70 -2.22 23.54 2.29
CA GLU A 70 -1.32 24.70 2.34
C GLU A 70 -0.01 24.44 1.58
N LEU A 71 0.65 23.30 1.83
CA LEU A 71 1.89 22.93 1.16
C LEU A 71 1.68 22.64 -0.33
N TYR A 72 0.55 22.01 -0.67
CA TYR A 72 0.19 21.75 -2.06
C TYR A 72 -0.03 23.05 -2.88
N ASP A 73 -0.54 24.10 -2.24
CA ASP A 73 -0.75 25.39 -2.88
C ASP A 73 0.52 26.24 -2.96
N GLN A 74 1.43 26.09 -2.00
CA GLN A 74 2.63 26.92 -1.84
C GLN A 74 3.89 26.36 -2.50
N ASP A 75 3.99 25.04 -2.66
CA ASP A 75 5.20 24.35 -3.11
C ASP A 75 4.91 23.50 -4.35
N GLU A 76 5.55 23.87 -5.48
CA GLU A 76 5.39 23.20 -6.78
C GLU A 76 5.91 21.75 -6.74
N GLU A 77 7.01 21.50 -6.01
CA GLU A 77 7.54 20.13 -5.86
C GLU A 77 6.56 19.24 -5.08
N VAL A 78 5.89 19.79 -4.06
CA VAL A 78 4.86 19.07 -3.31
C VAL A 78 3.63 18.79 -4.18
N ARG A 79 3.23 19.77 -5.01
CA ARG A 79 2.09 19.61 -5.93
C ARG A 79 2.31 18.47 -6.90
N ASP A 80 3.43 18.49 -7.63
CA ASP A 80 3.77 17.47 -8.63
C ASP A 80 3.85 16.06 -8.00
N LEU A 81 4.45 15.97 -6.81
CA LEU A 81 4.51 14.72 -6.05
C LEU A 81 3.11 14.21 -5.70
N ILE A 82 2.24 15.06 -5.15
CA ILE A 82 0.90 14.66 -4.72
C ILE A 82 0.02 14.29 -5.91
N ASP A 83 0.09 14.99 -7.03
CA ASP A 83 -0.72 14.67 -8.22
C ASP A 83 -0.33 13.32 -8.84
N MET A 84 0.97 13.03 -8.88
CA MET A 84 1.44 11.70 -9.27
C MET A 84 1.01 10.64 -8.23
N ALA A 85 1.10 10.96 -6.94
CA ALA A 85 0.69 10.06 -5.87
C ALA A 85 -0.82 9.74 -5.90
N ARG A 86 -1.68 10.71 -6.24
CA ARG A 86 -3.12 10.50 -6.44
C ARG A 86 -3.42 9.52 -7.57
N THR A 87 -2.60 9.52 -8.61
CA THR A 87 -2.74 8.60 -9.75
C THR A 87 -2.34 7.16 -9.40
N LEU A 88 -1.41 7.01 -8.45
CA LEU A 88 -0.83 5.71 -8.07
C LEU A 88 -1.39 5.13 -6.75
N GLU A 89 -2.16 5.91 -6.00
CA GLU A 89 -2.76 5.45 -4.74
C GLU A 89 -3.62 4.20 -4.97
N GLY A 90 -3.38 3.15 -4.17
CA GLY A 90 -4.14 1.91 -4.22
C GLY A 90 -3.67 0.90 -5.28
N VAL A 91 -2.76 1.27 -6.19
CA VAL A 91 -2.20 0.33 -7.18
C VAL A 91 -1.48 -0.83 -6.48
N THR A 92 -1.67 -2.04 -7.01
CA THR A 92 -0.99 -3.25 -6.55
C THR A 92 0.50 -3.17 -6.85
N ARG A 93 1.33 -3.36 -5.83
CA ARG A 93 2.79 -3.22 -5.92
C ARG A 93 3.50 -4.56 -5.99
N ASN A 94 3.11 -5.50 -5.13
CA ASN A 94 3.81 -6.78 -5.02
C ASN A 94 2.93 -7.87 -4.39
N ALA A 95 3.38 -9.12 -4.53
CA ALA A 95 2.90 -10.21 -3.69
C ALA A 95 3.13 -9.85 -2.22
N GLY A 96 2.11 -10.07 -1.40
CA GLY A 96 2.15 -9.79 0.03
C GLY A 96 3.11 -10.72 0.76
N LYS A 97 3.60 -10.26 1.91
CA LYS A 97 4.62 -10.99 2.69
C LYS A 97 4.10 -12.30 3.29
N HIS A 98 2.80 -12.35 3.58
CA HIS A 98 2.16 -13.51 4.20
C HIS A 98 0.94 -13.93 3.39
N ALA A 99 0.66 -15.22 3.35
CA ALA A 99 -0.57 -15.74 2.78
C ALA A 99 -1.79 -15.28 3.60
N GLY A 100 -2.93 -15.15 2.94
CA GLY A 100 -4.19 -14.72 3.56
C GLY A 100 -4.99 -15.88 4.16
N GLY A 101 -4.68 -17.12 3.76
CA GLY A 101 -5.39 -18.31 4.20
C GLY A 101 -4.94 -19.56 3.47
N VAL A 102 -5.67 -20.65 3.69
CA VAL A 102 -5.47 -21.96 3.04
C VAL A 102 -6.73 -22.29 2.24
N VAL A 103 -6.55 -22.77 1.01
CA VAL A 103 -7.63 -23.24 0.13
C VAL A 103 -7.48 -24.74 -0.11
N ILE A 104 -8.61 -25.45 -0.20
CA ILE A 104 -8.70 -26.90 -0.45
C ILE A 104 -9.54 -27.11 -1.72
N ALA A 105 -8.96 -27.73 -2.73
CA ALA A 105 -9.60 -28.04 -4.01
C ALA A 105 -10.10 -29.50 -4.06
N PRO A 106 -11.11 -29.82 -4.91
CA PRO A 106 -11.59 -31.20 -5.08
C PRO A 106 -10.61 -32.10 -5.86
N THR A 107 -9.66 -31.50 -6.59
CA THR A 107 -8.57 -32.16 -7.31
C THR A 107 -7.30 -31.30 -7.17
N LYS A 108 -6.23 -31.62 -7.89
CA LYS A 108 -4.97 -30.86 -7.83
C LYS A 108 -5.20 -29.37 -8.11
N ILE A 109 -4.65 -28.52 -7.24
CA ILE A 109 -4.67 -27.05 -7.31
C ILE A 109 -3.57 -26.51 -8.24
#